data_AF-A0A4D6E578-F1
#
_entry.id   AF-A0A4D6E578-F1
#
_cell.length_a   1.000
_cell.length_b   1.000
_cell.length_c   1.000
_cell.angle_alpha   90.00
_cell.angle_beta   90.00
_cell.angle_gamma   90.00
#
_symmetry.space_group_name_H-M   'P 1'
#
loop_
_entity.id
_entity.type
_entity.pdbx_description
1 polymer ?
#
loop_
_entity_poly.entity_id
_entity_poly.type
_entity_poly.pdbx_seq_one_letter_code
_entity_poly.pdbx_strand_id
1 'polypeptide(L)'
;MKNKIVAGTGRFSVLGDSFIKDTKAILTKNQEIVEKHKTLDTTSDATIKSKILKEIEMLQQDLSYREKEARKSMDSMRVEADNIKETNLGSADPNSEIIVEKTIFNPFNLFENLDIFEKIAVSLLFSNSVIISSLISIVYIFYGDILLEKFNLEQRYPKLAHLINLRRKFQRYYLFLAVLFIFISSLSQILFCLTVLNI
;
A
#
# COMPACT_ATOMS: atom_id res chain seq x y z
N MET A 1 -28.60 -19.19 -2.88
CA MET A 1 -27.21 -19.23 -2.35
C MET A 1 -26.47 -17.90 -2.48
N LYS A 2 -26.39 -17.27 -3.67
CA LYS A 2 -25.74 -15.94 -3.85
C LYS A 2 -26.18 -14.85 -2.85
N ASN A 3 -27.47 -14.78 -2.51
CA ASN A 3 -27.99 -13.75 -1.61
C ASN A 3 -27.53 -13.89 -0.14
N LYS A 4 -27.16 -15.10 0.32
CA LYS A 4 -26.63 -15.31 1.68
C LYS A 4 -25.15 -14.94 1.79
N ILE A 5 -24.37 -15.19 0.74
CA ILE A 5 -22.93 -14.87 0.69
C ILE A 5 -22.73 -13.34 0.64
N VAL A 6 -23.52 -12.62 -0.16
CA VAL A 6 -23.50 -11.15 -0.22
C VAL A 6 -23.93 -10.51 1.11
N ALA A 7 -24.88 -11.14 1.82
CA ALA A 7 -25.28 -10.67 3.15
C ALA A 7 -24.18 -10.91 4.22
N GLY A 8 -23.45 -12.03 4.15
CA GLY A 8 -22.35 -12.34 5.05
C GLY A 8 -21.12 -11.45 4.84
N THR A 9 -20.77 -11.15 3.58
CA THR A 9 -19.66 -10.22 3.28
C THR A 9 -19.98 -8.78 3.67
N GLY A 10 -21.24 -8.34 3.52
CA GLY A 10 -21.69 -7.03 4.01
C GLY A 10 -21.63 -6.92 5.54
N ARG A 11 -22.08 -7.95 6.26
CA ARG A 11 -22.00 -7.97 7.73
C ARG A 11 -20.56 -7.99 8.24
N PHE A 12 -19.67 -8.73 7.57
CA PHE A 12 -18.24 -8.75 7.89
C PHE A 12 -17.58 -7.38 7.68
N SER A 13 -17.93 -6.67 6.59
CA SER A 13 -17.44 -5.31 6.34
C SER A 13 -17.85 -4.32 7.43
N VAL A 14 -19.13 -4.32 7.83
CA VAL A 14 -19.64 -3.44 8.90
C VAL A 14 -18.97 -3.73 10.25
N LEU A 15 -18.73 -5.01 10.56
CA LEU A 15 -18.00 -5.40 11.76
C LEU A 15 -16.52 -4.95 11.70
N GLY A 16 -15.89 -5.05 10.53
CA GLY A 16 -14.53 -4.57 10.28
C GLY A 16 -14.40 -3.06 10.49
N ASP A 17 -15.32 -2.27 9.94
CA ASP A 17 -15.33 -0.81 10.12
C ASP A 17 -15.51 -0.42 11.60
N SER A 18 -16.40 -1.12 12.32
CA SER A 18 -16.57 -0.93 13.76
C SER A 18 -15.28 -1.25 14.52
N PHE A 19 -14.64 -2.37 14.21
CA PHE A 19 -13.38 -2.76 14.85
C PHE A 19 -12.25 -1.75 14.59
N ILE A 20 -12.12 -1.25 13.36
CA ILE A 20 -11.14 -0.22 13.00
C ILE A 20 -11.40 1.07 13.79
N LYS A 21 -12.66 1.50 13.90
CA LYS A 21 -13.06 2.67 14.67
C LYS A 21 -12.68 2.53 16.14
N ASP A 22 -12.98 1.38 16.75
CA ASP A 22 -12.68 1.12 18.16
C ASP A 22 -11.17 1.07 18.42
N THR A 23 -10.41 0.45 17.51
CA THR A 23 -8.94 0.37 17.59
C THR A 23 -8.29 1.76 17.48
N LYS A 24 -8.76 2.62 16.57
CA LYS A 24 -8.29 4.01 16.46
C LYS A 24 -8.54 4.78 17.75
N ALA A 25 -9.73 4.64 18.34
CA ALA A 25 -10.07 5.30 19.61
C ALA A 25 -9.20 4.81 20.78
N ILE A 26 -8.86 3.51 20.83
CA ILE A 26 -7.93 2.96 21.82
C ILE A 26 -6.54 3.58 21.67
N LEU A 27 -6.04 3.71 20.44
CA LEU A 27 -4.72 4.30 20.17
C LEU A 27 -4.65 5.76 20.65
N THR A 28 -5.64 6.58 20.32
CA THR A 28 -5.71 7.98 20.75
C THR A 28 -5.73 8.11 22.28
N LYS A 29 -6.50 7.27 22.98
CA LYS A 29 -6.57 7.31 24.45
C LYS A 29 -5.28 6.85 25.11
N ASN A 30 -4.60 5.86 24.55
CA ASN A 30 -3.27 5.46 25.02
C ASN A 30 -2.26 6.61 24.90
N GLN A 31 -2.31 7.37 23.81
CA GLN A 31 -1.47 8.56 23.67
C GLN A 31 -1.79 9.61 24.75
N GLU A 32 -3.07 9.89 25.01
CA GLU A 32 -3.49 10.83 26.04
C GLU A 32 -3.05 10.40 27.47
N ILE A 33 -3.14 9.10 27.79
CA ILE A 33 -2.65 8.55 29.06
C ILE A 33 -1.14 8.75 29.19
N VAL A 34 -0.37 8.49 28.12
CA VAL A 34 1.09 8.68 28.11
C VAL A 34 1.46 10.15 28.33
N GLU A 35 0.75 11.07 27.68
CA GLU A 35 0.96 12.51 27.87
C GLU A 35 0.63 12.96 29.30
N LYS A 36 -0.46 12.47 29.89
CA LYS A 36 -0.80 12.78 31.28
C LYS A 36 0.20 12.20 32.27
N HIS A 37 0.74 11.00 32.03
CA HIS A 37 1.85 10.45 32.84
C HIS A 37 3.11 11.32 32.75
N LYS A 38 3.49 11.78 31.56
CA LYS A 38 4.60 12.71 31.40
C LYS A 38 4.39 14.02 32.18
N THR A 39 3.16 14.53 32.17
CA THR A 39 2.80 15.75 32.90
C THR A 39 2.84 15.53 34.42
N LEU A 40 2.41 14.35 34.89
CA LEU A 40 2.49 13.94 36.29
C LEU A 40 3.93 13.93 36.82
N ASP A 41 4.88 13.42 36.02
CA ASP A 41 6.29 13.34 36.38
C ASP A 41 6.96 14.71 36.51
N THR A 42 6.52 15.70 35.71
CA THR A 42 7.05 17.07 35.71
C THR A 42 6.41 18.00 36.74
N THR A 43 5.26 17.62 37.32
CA THR A 43 4.51 18.45 38.27
C THR A 43 5.07 18.26 39.69
N SER A 44 5.34 19.32 40.46
CA SER A 44 5.75 19.22 41.87
C SER A 44 4.60 19.38 42.88
N ASP A 45 3.49 20.00 42.47
CA ASP A 45 2.33 20.26 43.33
C ASP A 45 1.49 18.99 43.59
N ALA A 46 1.32 18.63 44.86
CA ALA A 46 0.60 17.43 45.30
C ALA A 46 -0.91 17.45 44.97
N THR A 47 -1.54 18.63 44.98
CA THR A 47 -2.95 18.78 44.63
C THR A 47 -3.15 18.60 43.13
N ILE A 48 -2.25 19.13 42.31
CA ILE A 48 -2.30 18.94 40.85
C ILE A 48 -2.02 17.48 40.48
N LYS A 49 -1.03 16.83 41.11
CA LYS A 49 -0.79 15.39 40.94
C LYS A 49 -2.03 14.55 41.22
N SER A 50 -2.75 14.84 42.31
CA SER A 50 -3.95 14.10 42.67
C SER A 50 -5.08 14.21 41.64
N LYS A 51 -5.21 15.36 40.95
CA LYS A 51 -6.18 15.56 39.87
C LYS A 51 -5.78 14.79 38.62
N ILE A 52 -4.50 14.87 38.23
CA ILE A 52 -3.98 14.13 37.07
C ILE A 52 -4.12 12.62 37.27
N LEU A 53 -3.88 12.11 38.48
CA LEU A 53 -4.07 10.69 38.80
C LEU A 53 -5.52 10.24 38.63
N LYS A 54 -6.50 11.03 39.09
CA LYS A 54 -7.93 10.73 38.87
C LYS A 54 -8.30 10.74 37.39
N GLU A 55 -7.75 11.67 36.61
CA GLU A 55 -7.98 11.71 35.16
C GLU A 55 -7.39 10.50 34.45
N ILE A 56 -6.19 10.06 34.83
CA ILE A 56 -5.56 8.83 34.32
C ILE A 56 -6.43 7.61 34.66
N GLU A 57 -6.94 7.52 35.89
CA GLU A 57 -7.80 6.42 36.32
C GLU A 57 -9.11 6.36 35.51
N MET A 58 -9.76 7.51 35.30
CA MET A 58 -10.96 7.59 34.44
C MET A 58 -10.66 7.17 32.99
N LEU A 59 -9.52 7.61 32.44
CA LEU A 59 -9.11 7.24 31.08
C LEU A 59 -8.78 5.75 30.95
N GLN A 60 -8.13 5.15 31.96
CA GLN A 60 -7.86 3.72 32.01
C GLN A 60 -9.14 2.89 32.09
N GLN A 61 -10.14 3.35 32.85
CA GLN A 61 -11.43 2.69 32.93
C GLN A 61 -12.17 2.70 31.58
N ASP A 62 -12.19 3.84 30.89
CA ASP A 62 -12.79 3.98 29.55
C ASP A 62 -12.04 3.13 28.52
N LEU A 63 -10.71 3.09 28.60
CA LEU A 63 -9.89 2.23 27.75
C LEU A 63 -10.23 0.74 27.94
N SER A 64 -10.34 0.28 29.19
CA SER A 64 -10.75 -1.10 29.49
C SER A 64 -12.14 -1.44 28.94
N TYR A 65 -13.07 -0.47 28.95
CA TYR A 65 -14.39 -0.66 28.35
C TYR A 65 -14.30 -0.84 26.84
N ARG A 66 -13.52 0.01 26.15
CA ARG A 66 -13.34 -0.04 24.70
C ARG A 66 -12.60 -1.29 24.24
N GLU A 67 -11.60 -1.75 24.99
CA GLU A 67 -10.93 -3.02 24.69
C GLU A 67 -11.90 -4.21 24.76
N LYS A 68 -12.84 -4.21 25.72
CA LYS A 68 -13.88 -5.25 25.79
C LYS A 68 -14.82 -5.18 24.59
N GLU A 69 -15.17 -3.99 24.13
CA GLU A 69 -16.03 -3.80 22.96
C GLU A 69 -15.33 -4.26 21.66
N ALA A 70 -14.07 -3.86 21.48
CA ALA A 70 -13.24 -4.31 20.35
C ALA A 70 -13.07 -5.84 20.33
N ARG A 71 -12.88 -6.47 21.50
CA ARG A 71 -12.83 -7.94 21.62
C ARG A 71 -14.13 -8.61 21.21
N LYS A 72 -15.29 -8.10 21.65
CA LYS A 72 -16.61 -8.62 21.23
C LYS A 72 -16.82 -8.50 19.72
N SER A 73 -16.41 -7.38 19.14
CA SER A 73 -16.48 -7.17 17.68
C SER A 73 -15.59 -8.18 16.95
N MET A 74 -14.37 -8.41 17.43
CA MET A 74 -13.43 -9.38 16.89
C MET A 74 -13.93 -10.83 17.00
N ASP A 75 -14.52 -11.22 18.13
CA ASP A 75 -15.12 -12.54 18.30
C ASP A 75 -16.30 -12.73 17.33
N SER A 76 -17.10 -11.68 17.12
CA SER A 76 -18.21 -11.69 16.16
C SER A 76 -17.72 -11.82 14.71
N MET A 77 -16.63 -11.13 14.35
CA MET A 77 -15.99 -11.29 13.03
C MET A 77 -15.44 -12.70 12.83
N ARG A 78 -14.86 -13.30 13.87
CA ARG A 78 -14.33 -14.67 13.80
C ARG A 78 -15.44 -15.69 13.54
N VAL A 79 -16.56 -15.58 14.26
CA VAL A 79 -17.74 -16.44 14.04
C VAL A 79 -18.29 -16.26 12.63
N GLU A 80 -18.39 -15.02 12.13
CA GLU A 80 -18.85 -14.77 10.76
C GLU A 80 -17.88 -15.33 9.71
N ALA A 81 -16.57 -15.23 9.93
CA ALA A 81 -15.55 -15.81 9.04
C ALA A 81 -15.64 -17.34 8.99
N ASP A 82 -15.89 -18.00 10.12
CA ASP A 82 -16.08 -19.45 10.16
C ASP A 82 -17.39 -19.87 9.47
N ASN A 83 -18.48 -19.10 9.63
CA ASN A 83 -19.73 -19.31 8.87
C ASN A 83 -19.54 -19.16 7.35
N ILE A 84 -18.71 -18.20 6.92
CA ILE A 84 -18.35 -18.02 5.50
C ILE A 84 -17.53 -19.22 4.99
N LYS A 85 -16.65 -19.80 5.80
CA LYS A 85 -15.91 -21.01 5.41
C LYS A 85 -16.83 -22.22 5.26
N GLU A 86 -17.72 -22.48 6.23
CA GLU A 86 -18.62 -23.62 6.18
C GLU A 86 -19.61 -23.55 5.01
N THR A 87 -20.07 -22.35 4.64
CA THR A 87 -20.94 -22.16 3.46
C THR A 87 -20.22 -22.41 2.13
N ASN A 88 -18.89 -22.32 2.07
CA ASN A 88 -18.10 -22.59 0.86
C ASN A 88 -17.67 -24.06 0.73
N LEU A 89 -17.59 -24.83 1.82
CA LEU A 89 -17.27 -26.27 1.76
C LEU A 89 -18.44 -27.17 1.33
N GLY A 90 -19.69 -26.69 1.44
CA GLY A 90 -20.90 -27.46 1.07
C GLY A 90 -21.28 -27.42 -0.42
N SER A 91 -20.55 -26.66 -1.25
CA SER A 91 -20.82 -26.52 -2.67
C SER A 91 -19.52 -26.40 -3.46
N ALA A 92 -18.82 -27.52 -3.58
CA ALA A 92 -17.72 -27.68 -4.53
C ALA A 92 -18.29 -27.66 -5.97
N ASP A 93 -18.60 -26.46 -6.47
CA ASP A 93 -18.61 -26.18 -7.90
C ASP A 93 -17.16 -25.87 -8.31
N PRO A 94 -16.51 -26.73 -9.11
CA PRO A 94 -15.10 -26.60 -9.48
C PRO A 94 -14.79 -25.37 -10.34
N ASN A 95 -15.81 -24.57 -10.71
CA ASN A 95 -15.62 -23.29 -11.39
C ASN A 95 -15.62 -22.06 -10.45
N SER A 96 -15.65 -22.27 -9.13
CA SER A 96 -15.67 -21.19 -8.13
C SER A 96 -14.28 -20.88 -7.52
N GLU A 97 -13.22 -21.42 -8.10
CA GLU A 97 -11.88 -20.91 -7.84
C GLU A 97 -11.79 -19.45 -8.34
N ILE A 98 -11.28 -18.56 -7.47
CA ILE A 98 -10.82 -17.19 -7.77
C ILE A 98 -11.89 -16.08 -7.68
N ILE A 99 -12.46 -15.84 -6.50
CA ILE A 99 -13.02 -14.50 -6.15
C ILE A 99 -12.28 -13.86 -4.97
N VAL A 100 -11.73 -14.66 -4.06
CA VAL A 100 -10.99 -14.15 -2.89
C VAL A 100 -9.66 -13.48 -3.29
N GLU A 101 -8.99 -13.99 -4.33
CA GLU A 101 -7.72 -13.43 -4.79
C GLU A 101 -7.87 -12.05 -5.46
N LYS A 102 -9.05 -11.78 -6.05
CA LYS A 102 -9.31 -10.55 -6.80
C LYS A 102 -9.56 -9.32 -5.92
N THR A 103 -9.82 -9.53 -4.63
CA THR A 103 -10.16 -8.45 -3.69
C THR A 103 -8.95 -7.99 -2.87
N ILE A 104 -7.99 -8.89 -2.62
CA ILE A 104 -6.79 -8.61 -1.81
C ILE A 104 -5.70 -7.88 -2.63
N PHE A 105 -5.63 -8.13 -3.94
CA PHE A 105 -4.69 -7.46 -4.86
C PHE A 105 -5.41 -6.55 -5.87
N ASN A 106 -6.38 -5.75 -5.41
CA ASN A 106 -6.91 -4.69 -6.26
C ASN A 106 -6.14 -3.38 -5.97
N PRO A 107 -5.11 -3.02 -6.75
CA PRO A 107 -4.30 -1.82 -6.49
C PRO A 107 -5.14 -0.54 -6.49
N PHE A 108 -6.28 -0.55 -7.19
CA PHE A 108 -7.22 0.56 -7.21
C PHE A 108 -7.91 0.78 -5.86
N ASN A 109 -8.32 -0.29 -5.16
CA ASN A 109 -8.95 -0.17 -3.83
C ASN A 109 -7.95 0.30 -2.76
N LEU A 110 -6.68 -0.09 -2.89
CA LEU A 110 -5.63 0.44 -2.02
C LEU A 110 -5.47 1.94 -2.27
N PHE A 111 -5.32 2.35 -3.53
CA PHE A 111 -5.12 3.76 -3.90
C PHE A 111 -6.29 4.67 -3.49
N GLU A 112 -7.54 4.21 -3.55
CA GLU A 112 -8.71 5.04 -3.18
C GLU A 112 -8.74 5.41 -1.69
N ASN A 113 -8.27 4.50 -0.82
CA ASN A 113 -8.28 4.68 0.64
C ASN A 113 -7.13 5.53 1.19
N LEU A 114 -6.16 5.92 0.36
CA LEU A 114 -5.02 6.75 0.76
C LEU A 114 -5.42 8.22 0.95
N ASP A 115 -4.74 8.90 1.87
CA ASP A 115 -4.86 10.35 2.06
C ASP A 115 -4.35 11.12 0.82
N ILE A 116 -4.74 12.39 0.66
CA ILE A 116 -4.39 13.23 -0.49
C ILE A 116 -2.85 13.35 -0.62
N PHE A 117 -2.16 13.55 0.50
CA PHE A 117 -0.69 13.63 0.51
C PHE A 117 -0.05 12.29 0.14
N GLU A 118 -0.61 11.17 0.60
CA GLU A 118 -0.11 9.84 0.28
C GLU A 118 -0.32 9.50 -1.21
N LYS A 119 -1.45 9.90 -1.79
CA LYS A 119 -1.72 9.77 -3.24
C LYS A 119 -0.72 10.56 -4.07
N ILE A 120 -0.39 11.78 -3.65
CA ILE A 120 0.64 12.62 -4.29
C ILE A 120 2.01 11.93 -4.23
N ALA A 121 2.39 11.41 -3.06
CA ALA A 121 3.66 10.71 -2.87
C ALA A 121 3.76 9.44 -3.74
N VAL A 122 2.70 8.65 -3.82
CA VAL A 122 2.63 7.44 -4.65
C VAL A 122 2.72 7.78 -6.14
N SER A 123 2.01 8.81 -6.60
CA SER A 123 2.08 9.29 -7.99
C SER A 123 3.49 9.74 -8.37
N LEU A 124 4.15 10.49 -7.48
CA LEU A 124 5.52 10.95 -7.69
C LEU A 124 6.52 9.79 -7.73
N LEU A 125 6.37 8.82 -6.82
CA LEU A 125 7.20 7.61 -6.77
C LEU A 125 7.04 6.79 -8.05
N PHE A 126 5.82 6.64 -8.55
CA PHE A 126 5.56 5.94 -9.81
C PHE A 126 6.23 6.64 -11.01
N SER A 127 6.09 7.97 -11.11
CA SER A 127 6.74 8.74 -12.18
C SER A 127 8.26 8.61 -12.13
N ASN A 128 8.87 8.70 -10.94
CA ASN A 128 10.30 8.49 -10.76
C ASN A 128 10.76 7.06 -11.14
N SER A 129 9.94 6.05 -10.88
CA SER A 129 10.21 4.67 -11.29
C SER A 129 10.31 4.52 -12.81
N VAL A 130 9.44 5.21 -13.56
CA VAL A 130 9.49 5.24 -15.04
C VAL A 130 10.78 5.87 -15.55
N ILE A 131 11.24 6.94 -14.91
CA ILE A 131 12.52 7.60 -15.25
C ILE A 131 13.69 6.64 -14.98
N ILE A 132 13.72 5.97 -13.82
CA ILE A 132 14.77 5.01 -13.46
C ILE A 132 14.79 3.82 -14.45
N SER A 133 13.62 3.29 -14.82
CA SER A 133 13.50 2.23 -15.81
C SER A 133 14.06 2.65 -17.18
N SER A 134 13.81 3.90 -17.59
CA SER A 134 14.35 4.46 -18.82
C SER A 134 15.87 4.62 -18.76
N LEU A 135 16.42 5.04 -17.61
CA LEU A 135 17.87 5.13 -17.39
C LEU A 135 18.54 3.75 -17.44
N ILE A 136 17.96 2.74 -16.81
CA ILE A 136 18.47 1.35 -16.88
C ILE A 136 18.48 0.86 -18.34
N SER A 137 17.43 1.17 -19.10
CA SER A 137 17.35 0.83 -20.53
C SER A 137 18.47 1.49 -21.33
N ILE A 138 18.78 2.76 -21.07
CA ILE A 138 19.90 3.47 -21.70
C ILE A 138 21.23 2.80 -21.34
N VAL A 139 21.47 2.52 -20.05
CA VAL A 139 22.69 1.83 -19.58
C VAL A 139 22.86 0.47 -20.27
N TYR A 140 21.78 -0.31 -20.39
CA TYR A 140 21.82 -1.62 -21.04
C TYR A 140 22.13 -1.55 -22.54
N ILE A 141 21.70 -0.48 -23.22
CA ILE A 141 22.04 -0.23 -24.62
C ILE A 141 23.55 0.03 -24.75
N PHE A 142 24.11 0.93 -23.95
CA PHE A 142 25.54 1.28 -24.02
C PHE A 142 26.46 0.13 -23.59
N TYR A 143 26.19 -0.50 -22.45
CA TYR A 143 27.00 -1.62 -21.97
C TYR A 143 26.82 -2.88 -22.82
N GLY A 144 25.65 -3.07 -23.43
CA GLY A 144 25.39 -4.18 -24.35
C GLY A 144 26.32 -4.19 -25.55
N ASP A 145 26.62 -3.02 -26.12
CA ASP A 145 27.52 -2.89 -27.26
C ASP A 145 28.99 -3.11 -26.86
N ILE A 146 29.40 -2.56 -25.72
CA ILE A 146 30.76 -2.75 -25.18
C ILE A 146 31.04 -4.23 -24.89
N LEU A 147 30.05 -4.97 -24.35
CA LEU A 147 30.19 -6.41 -24.11
C LEU A 147 30.32 -7.19 -25.42
N LEU A 148 29.56 -6.83 -26.44
CA LEU A 148 29.59 -7.50 -27.74
C LEU A 148 30.95 -7.36 -28.42
N GLU A 149 31.53 -6.15 -28.37
CA GLU A 149 32.84 -5.84 -28.93
C GLU A 149 33.97 -6.54 -28.15
N LYS A 150 33.94 -6.48 -26.82
CA LYS A 150 34.99 -7.08 -25.97
C LYS A 150 35.08 -8.61 -26.10
N PHE A 151 33.97 -9.28 -26.38
CA PHE A 151 33.93 -10.75 -26.49
C PHE A 151 34.01 -11.28 -27.93
N ASN A 152 34.14 -10.41 -28.96
CA ASN A 152 34.16 -10.79 -30.38
C ASN A 152 33.05 -11.81 -30.74
N LEU A 153 31.87 -11.60 -30.17
CA LEU A 153 30.73 -12.52 -30.29
C LEU A 153 30.24 -12.66 -31.74
N GLU A 154 30.45 -11.63 -32.57
CA GLU A 154 30.14 -11.65 -34.00
C GLU A 154 30.97 -12.69 -34.76
N GLN A 155 32.25 -12.86 -34.40
CA GLN A 155 33.14 -13.82 -35.04
C GLN A 155 32.93 -15.24 -34.52
N ARG A 156 32.61 -15.38 -33.22
CA ARG A 156 32.45 -16.67 -32.55
C ARG A 156 31.09 -17.33 -32.82
N TYR A 157 30.05 -16.54 -33.07
CA TYR A 157 28.69 -17.05 -33.33
C TYR A 157 28.02 -16.35 -34.53
N PRO A 158 28.27 -16.80 -35.77
CA PRO A 158 27.77 -16.15 -36.98
C PRO A 158 26.24 -16.16 -37.11
N LYS A 159 25.55 -17.15 -36.51
CA LYS A 159 24.08 -17.19 -36.45
C LYS A 159 23.49 -16.11 -35.52
N LEU A 160 24.22 -15.70 -34.47
CA LEU A 160 23.81 -14.62 -33.58
C LEU A 160 24.13 -13.24 -34.16
N ALA A 161 25.12 -13.14 -35.05
CA ALA A 161 25.51 -11.88 -35.68
C ALA A 161 24.34 -11.17 -36.42
N HIS A 162 23.42 -11.94 -37.01
CA HIS A 162 22.23 -11.35 -37.65
C HIS A 162 21.27 -10.72 -36.63
N LEU A 163 21.07 -11.39 -35.49
CA LEU A 163 20.20 -10.91 -34.40
C LEU A 163 20.82 -9.68 -33.70
N ILE A 164 22.15 -9.67 -33.55
CA ILE A 164 22.91 -8.53 -33.03
C ILE A 164 22.79 -7.31 -33.94
N ASN A 165 22.96 -7.48 -35.25
CA ASN A 165 22.80 -6.38 -36.22
C ASN A 165 21.38 -5.84 -36.27
N LEU A 166 20.37 -6.69 -36.14
CA LEU A 166 18.98 -6.28 -36.04
C LEU A 166 18.74 -5.46 -34.76
N ARG A 167 19.23 -5.95 -33.61
CA ARG A 167 19.20 -5.22 -32.33
C ARG A 167 19.86 -3.84 -32.45
N ARG A 168 20.99 -3.74 -33.15
CA ARG A 168 21.72 -2.49 -33.36
C ARG A 168 20.91 -1.42 -34.09
N LYS A 169 20.11 -1.83 -35.08
CA LYS A 169 19.17 -0.92 -35.77
C LYS A 169 18.06 -0.44 -34.84
N PHE A 170 17.54 -1.32 -33.97
CA PHE A 170 16.50 -0.97 -33.00
C PHE A 170 17.04 -0.14 -31.83
N GLN A 171 18.31 -0.28 -31.43
CA GLN A 171 18.89 0.46 -30.29
C GLN A 171 18.77 1.98 -30.45
N ARG A 172 18.99 2.52 -31.66
CA ARG A 172 18.85 3.97 -31.90
C ARG A 172 17.41 4.44 -31.69
N TYR A 173 16.44 3.62 -32.09
CA TYR A 173 15.02 3.89 -31.88
C TYR A 173 14.63 3.78 -30.40
N TYR A 174 15.11 2.75 -29.70
CA TYR A 174 14.89 2.58 -28.26
C TYR A 174 15.51 3.71 -27.43
N LEU A 175 16.71 4.18 -27.80
CA LEU A 175 17.36 5.30 -27.12
C LEU A 175 16.54 6.59 -27.32
N PHE A 176 16.09 6.86 -28.55
CA PHE A 176 15.21 8.00 -28.82
C PHE A 176 13.90 7.92 -28.02
N LEU A 177 13.25 6.76 -27.98
CA LEU A 177 12.05 6.55 -27.16
C LEU A 177 12.32 6.72 -25.67
N ALA A 178 13.42 6.19 -25.14
CA ALA A 178 13.77 6.32 -23.73
C ALA A 178 13.97 7.79 -23.33
N VAL A 179 14.67 8.57 -24.17
CA VAL A 179 14.84 10.01 -23.96
C VAL A 179 13.49 10.74 -24.03
N LEU A 180 12.63 10.38 -24.99
CA LEU A 180 11.28 10.94 -25.11
C LEU A 180 10.43 10.65 -23.87
N PHE A 181 10.46 9.42 -23.36
CA PHE A 181 9.75 9.04 -22.13
C PHE A 181 10.24 9.81 -20.91
N ILE A 182 11.55 9.99 -20.77
CA ILE A 182 12.13 10.82 -19.69
C ILE A 182 11.61 12.25 -19.79
N PHE A 183 11.59 12.82 -21.00
CA PHE A 183 11.13 14.19 -21.22
C PHE A 183 9.65 14.37 -20.90
N ILE A 184 8.79 13.47 -21.40
CA ILE A 184 7.33 13.51 -21.13
C ILE A 184 7.04 13.29 -19.63
N SER A 185 7.71 12.33 -18.99
CA SER A 185 7.54 12.06 -17.57
C SER A 185 7.97 13.26 -16.71
N SER A 186 9.08 13.90 -17.06
CA SER A 186 9.56 15.09 -16.36
C SER A 186 8.62 16.29 -16.55
N LEU A 187 8.10 16.52 -17.76
CA LEU A 187 7.09 17.57 -18.00
C LEU A 187 5.80 17.32 -17.22
N SER A 188 5.31 16.07 -17.22
CA SER A 188 4.13 15.67 -16.45
C SER A 188 4.31 15.95 -14.95
N GLN A 189 5.50 15.66 -14.41
CA GLN A 189 5.84 15.91 -13.01
C GLN A 189 5.88 17.41 -12.67
N ILE A 190 6.43 18.25 -13.56
CA ILE A 190 6.43 19.71 -13.39
C ILE A 190 5.00 20.24 -13.38
N LEU A 191 4.18 19.83 -14.35
CA LEU A 191 2.77 20.23 -14.42
C LEU A 191 2.03 19.80 -13.15
N PHE A 192 2.21 18.55 -12.72
CA PHE A 192 1.59 18.03 -11.50
C PHE A 192 2.01 18.82 -10.25
N CYS A 193 3.30 19.16 -10.13
CA CYS A 193 3.80 19.98 -9.01
C CYS A 193 3.21 21.39 -9.03
N LEU A 194 3.06 22.01 -10.21
CA LEU A 194 2.38 23.30 -10.36
C LEU A 194 0.91 23.22 -9.94
N THR A 195 0.20 22.14 -10.27
CA THR A 195 -1.20 21.96 -9.85
C THR A 195 -1.33 21.86 -8.34
N VAL A 196 -0.42 21.12 -7.69
CA VAL A 196 -0.40 20.97 -6.22
C VAL A 196 -0.06 22.29 -5.54
N LEU A 197 0.86 23.08 -6.10
CA LEU A 197 1.25 24.38 -5.51
C LEU A 197 0.14 25.45 -5.62
N ASN A 198 -0.73 25.32 -6.62
CA ASN A 198 -1.83 26.24 -6.86
C ASN A 198 -3.13 25.86 -6.10
N ILE A 199 -3.10 24.75 -5.36
CA ILE A 199 -4.15 24.31 -4.42
C ILE A 199 -3.79 24.79 -3.02
#